data_AF-A0A7W2NP34-F1
#
_entry.id   AF-A0A7W2NP34-F1
#
_cell.length_a   1.000
_cell.length_b   1.000
_cell.length_c   1.000
_cell.angle_alpha   90.00
_cell.angle_beta   90.00
_cell.angle_gamma   90.00
#
_symmetry.space_group_name_H-M   'P 1'
#
loop_
_entity.id
_entity.type
_entity.pdbx_description
1 polymer ?
#
loop_
_entity_poly.entity_id
_entity_poly.type
_entity_poly.pdbx_seq_one_letter_code
_entity_poly.pdbx_strand_id
1 'polypeptide(L)' 'MAKEENIEMQGTVLDTLPNTMFRVELENGHVVTAHISGKMRKNYIRILTGDKVTVELTPYDLSKGRIIFRAR' A
#
# COMPACT_ATOMS: atom_id res chain seq x y z
N MET A 1 -1.67 5.16 -24.78
CA MET A 1 -0.62 4.50 -23.97
C MET A 1 -0.09 5.52 -22.98
N ALA A 2 -0.82 5.76 -21.89
CA ALA A 2 -0.37 6.66 -20.84
C ALA A 2 0.38 5.81 -19.81
N LYS A 3 1.71 5.98 -19.75
CA LYS A 3 2.46 5.69 -18.53
C LYS A 3 2.07 6.79 -17.55
N GLU A 4 0.95 6.63 -16.86
CA GLU A 4 0.85 7.28 -15.55
C GLU A 4 2.02 6.74 -14.74
N GLU A 5 3.02 7.57 -14.49
CA GLU A 5 4.05 7.26 -13.51
C GLU A 5 3.36 7.20 -12.15
N ASN A 6 3.05 5.99 -11.71
CA ASN A 6 2.52 5.78 -10.38
C ASN A 6 3.55 6.25 -9.36
N ILE A 7 3.08 6.93 -8.32
CA ILE A 7 3.95 7.48 -7.30
C ILE A 7 4.19 6.38 -6.28
N GLU A 8 5.43 5.91 -6.18
CA GLU A 8 5.84 4.97 -5.15
C GLU A 8 6.23 5.73 -3.87
N MET A 9 5.60 5.37 -2.76
CA MET A 9 5.87 5.95 -1.45
C MET A 9 6.03 4.85 -0.40
N GLN A 10 6.86 5.14 0.60
CA GLN A 10 7.00 4.28 1.76
C GLN A 10 6.00 4.68 2.84
N GLY A 11 5.52 3.68 3.57
CA GLY A 11 4.62 3.89 4.69
C GLY A 11 4.62 2.72 5.66
N THR A 12 4.01 2.94 6.81
CA THR A 12 3.86 1.94 7.87
C THR A 12 2.40 1.52 7.97
N VAL A 13 2.14 0.22 8.07
CA VAL A 13 0.78 -0.28 8.23
C VAL A 13 0.30 0.03 9.64
N LEU A 14 -0.75 0.84 9.77
CA LEU A 14 -1.38 1.12 11.06
C LEU A 14 -2.38 0.04 11.43
N ASP A 15 -3.27 -0.30 10.50
CA ASP A 15 -4.43 -1.14 10.78
C ASP A 15 -4.79 -2.05 9.60
N THR A 16 -5.37 -3.21 9.91
CA THR A 16 -5.89 -4.15 8.90
C THR A 16 -7.42 -4.08 8.87
N LEU A 17 -8.01 -3.72 7.73
CA LEU A 17 -9.45 -3.65 7.55
C LEU A 17 -10.01 -4.96 6.95
N PRO A 18 -11.29 -5.27 7.20
CA PRO A 18 -11.99 -6.32 6.47
C PRO A 18 -11.99 -6.01 4.96
N ASN A 19 -11.95 -7.05 4.12
CA ASN A 19 -11.80 -7.00 2.64
C ASN A 19 -10.38 -6.78 2.10
N THR A 20 -9.33 -7.27 2.78
CA THR A 20 -7.93 -7.17 2.31
C THR A 20 -7.46 -5.73 2.04
N MET A 21 -8.07 -4.78 2.76
CA MET A 21 -7.66 -3.39 2.79
C MET A 21 -6.80 -3.14 4.03
N PHE A 22 -5.81 -2.27 3.89
CA PHE A 22 -4.85 -1.94 4.92
C PHE A 22 -4.80 -0.43 5.05
N ARG A 23 -4.80 0.06 6.27
CA ARG A 23 -4.54 1.47 6.57
C ARG A 23 -3.04 1.64 6.66
N VAL A 24 -2.48 2.44 5.77
CA VAL A 24 -1.05 2.72 5.72
C VAL A 24 -0.85 4.20 5.97
N GLU A 25 0.02 4.52 6.92
CA GLU A 25 0.51 5.86 7.16
C GLU A 25 1.74 6.08 6.30
N LEU A 26 1.65 6.99 5.34
CA LEU A 26 2.77 7.42 4.52
C LEU A 26 3.74 8.24 5.36
N GLU A 27 5.02 8.28 4.97
CA GLU A 27 6.02 9.14 5.65
C GLU A 27 5.65 10.63 5.64
N ASN A 28 4.77 11.05 4.72
CA ASN A 28 4.24 12.41 4.67
C ASN A 28 3.17 12.70 5.74
N GLY A 29 2.82 11.74 6.61
CA GLY A 29 1.78 11.87 7.63
C GLY A 29 0.35 11.68 7.11
N HIS A 30 0.20 11.27 5.85
CA HIS A 30 -1.09 10.97 5.24
C HIS A 30 -1.47 9.51 5.47
N VAL A 31 -2.69 9.27 5.94
CA VAL A 31 -3.25 7.93 6.08
C VAL A 31 -4.01 7.57 4.81
N VAL A 32 -3.56 6.52 4.14
CA VAL A 32 -4.16 6.01 2.90
C VAL A 32 -4.70 4.61 3.10
N THR A 33 -5.70 4.26 2.30
CA THR A 33 -6.24 2.89 2.27
C THR A 33 -5.63 2.16 1.10
N ALA A 34 -4.81 1.15 1.37
CA ALA A 34 -4.13 0.38 0.35
C ALA A 34 -4.63 -1.07 0.31
N HIS A 35 -4.69 -1.65 -0.88
CA HIS A 35 -4.98 -3.07 -1.05
C HIS A 35 -3.72 -3.82 -1.46
N ILE A 36 -3.67 -5.11 -1.16
CA ILE A 36 -2.53 -5.96 -1.51
C ILE A 36 -2.48 -6.21 -3.02
N SER A 37 -1.29 -6.15 -3.63
CA SER A 37 -1.17 -6.54 -5.03
C SER A 37 -1.45 -8.04 -5.23
N GLY A 38 -1.95 -8.39 -6.41
CA GLY A 38 -2.24 -9.79 -6.74
C GLY A 38 -1.00 -10.70 -6.66
N LYS A 39 0.20 -10.18 -6.91
CA LYS A 39 1.47 -10.91 -6.74
C LYS A 39 1.71 -11.27 -5.28
N MET A 40 1.58 -10.30 -4.38
CA MET A 40 1.74 -10.54 -2.95
C MET A 40 0.70 -11.54 -2.40
N ARG A 41 -0.54 -11.48 -2.92
CA ARG A 41 -1.58 -12.46 -2.58
C ARG A 41 -1.23 -13.88 -3.03
N LYS A 42 -0.68 -14.05 -4.23
CA LYS A 42 -0.18 -15.37 -4.73
C LYS A 42 0.99 -15.89 -3.90
N ASN A 43 1.86 -15.00 -3.42
CA ASN A 43 3.01 -15.34 -2.59
C ASN A 43 2.66 -15.50 -1.10
N TYR A 44 1.38 -15.49 -0.72
CA TYR A 44 0.91 -15.62 0.66
C TYR A 44 1.58 -14.64 1.64
N ILE A 45 1.90 -13.43 1.18
CA ILE A 45 2.53 -12.42 2.03
C ILE A 45 1.47 -11.91 3.01
N ARG A 46 1.67 -12.22 4.29
CA ARG A 46 0.85 -11.71 5.39
C ARG A 46 1.40 -10.38 5.84
N ILE A 47 0.60 -9.33 5.74
CA ILE A 47 0.92 -8.00 6.24
C ILE A 47 0.34 -7.88 7.65
N LEU A 48 1.16 -7.45 8.61
CA LEU A 48 0.76 -7.14 9.97
C LEU A 48 0.83 -5.62 10.23
N THR A 49 0.14 -5.18 11.28
CA THR A 49 0.26 -3.82 11.81
C THR A 49 1.69 -3.57 12.29
N GLY A 50 2.29 -2.45 11.89
CA GLY A 50 3.68 -2.08 12.15
C GLY A 50 4.65 -2.47 11.03
N ASP A 51 4.22 -3.23 10.02
CA ASP A 51 5.08 -3.56 8.88
C ASP A 51 5.34 -2.33 8.01
N LYS A 52 6.59 -2.18 7.54
CA LYS A 52 6.95 -1.19 6.52
C LYS A 52 6.62 -1.72 5.13
N VAL A 53 5.83 -0.95 4.39
CA VAL A 53 5.36 -1.32 3.06
C VAL A 53 5.61 -0.21 2.05
N THR A 54 5.87 -0.60 0.82
CA THR A 54 5.91 0.32 -0.31
C THR A 54 4.53 0.32 -0.96
N VAL A 55 3.91 1.48 -0.99
CA VAL A 55 2.60 1.73 -1.56
C VAL A 55 2.77 2.53 -2.83
N GLU A 56 2.14 2.05 -3.88
CA GLU A 56 2.05 2.70 -5.17
C GLU A 56 0.71 3.43 -5.26
N LEU A 57 0.75 4.74 -5.42
CA LEU A 57 -0.40 5.62 -5.50
C LEU A 57 -0.62 6.04 -6.94
N THR A 58 -1.88 6.11 -7.34
CA THR A 58 -2.23 6.68 -8.65
C THR A 58 -2.32 8.19 -8.49
N PRO A 59 -1.76 9.00 -9.42
CA PRO A 59 -1.81 10.47 -9.32
C PRO A 59 -3.23 11.05 -9.31
N TYR A 60 -4.24 10.26 -9.69
CA TYR A 60 -5.66 10.64 -9.66
C TYR A 60 -6.34 10.50 -8.29
N ASP A 61 -5.86 9.61 -7.44
CA ASP A 61 -6.45 9.34 -6.12
C ASP A 61 -5.35 9.03 -5.10
N LEU A 62 -4.93 10.07 -4.38
CA LEU A 62 -3.94 9.98 -3.31
C LEU A 62 -4.47 9.26 -2.06
N SER A 63 -5.77 8.96 -1.97
CA SER A 63 -6.36 8.28 -0.81
C SER A 63 -6.28 6.76 -0.93
N LYS A 64 -6.09 6.24 -2.14
CA LYS A 64 -6.06 4.80 -2.44
C LYS A 64 -4.72 4.39 -3.01
N GLY A 65 -4.17 3.33 -2.43
CA GLY A 65 -2.88 2.79 -2.85
C GLY A 65 -2.92 1.31 -3.16
N ARG A 66 -1.85 0.83 -3.80
CA ARG A 66 -1.55 -0.58 -4.01
C ARG A 66 -0.26 -0.94 -3.31
N ILE A 67 -0.29 -1.94 -2.43
CA ILE A 67 0.93 -2.42 -1.78
C ILE A 67 1.68 -3.33 -2.76
N ILE A 68 2.87 -2.89 -3.16
CA ILE A 68 3.73 -3.62 -4.10
C ILE A 68 4.81 -4.43 -3.39
N PHE A 69 5.29 -3.94 -2.25
CA PHE A 69 6.42 -4.52 -1.56
C PHE A 69 6.29 -4.36 -0.04
N ARG A 70 6.86 -5.31 0.71
CA ARG A 70 7.01 -5.22 2.16
C ARG A 70 8.50 -5.34 2.48
N ALA A 71 9.07 -4.28 3.06
CA ALA A 71 10.41 -4.31 3.60
C ALA A 71 10.35 -4.92 5.01
N ARG A 72 11.17 -5.94 5.26
CA ARG A 72 11.22 -6.68 6.52
C ARG A 72 11.95 -5.88 7.59
#